data_AF-E1YI13-F1
#
_entry.id   AF-E1YI13-F1
#
_cell.length_a   1.000
_cell.length_b   1.000
_cell.length_c   1.000
_cell.angle_alpha   90.00
_cell.angle_beta   90.00
_cell.angle_gamma   90.00
#
_symmetry.space_group_name_H-M   'P 1'
#
loop_
_entity.id
_entity.type
_entity.pdbx_description
1 polymer ?
#
loop_
_entity_poly.entity_id
_entity_poly.type
_entity_poly.pdbx_seq_one_letter_code
_entity_poly.pdbx_strand_id
1 'polypeptide(L)' 'MKTERTIEDITTELIKLPKKDRLELARFLLFLDNRSIDSNDVDLSWEKEITERVRAVEQGKATGIDYAKAMKSIEKRFES' A
#
# COMPACT_ATOMS: atom_id res chain seq x y z
N MET A 1 38.57 -8.61 -6.36
CA MET A 1 38.11 -7.22 -6.55
C MET A 1 36.61 -7.24 -6.74
N LYS A 2 35.82 -6.61 -5.87
CA LYS A 2 34.40 -6.37 -6.15
C LYS A 2 34.35 -5.25 -7.18
N THR A 3 33.81 -5.53 -8.37
CA THR A 3 33.58 -4.49 -9.37
C THR A 3 32.38 -3.68 -8.88
N GLU A 4 32.61 -2.46 -8.43
CA GLU A 4 31.52 -1.53 -8.14
C GLU A 4 30.87 -1.17 -9.47
N ARG A 5 29.60 -1.55 -9.64
CA ARG A 5 28.79 -1.18 -10.80
C ARG A 5 28.24 0.21 -10.58
N THR A 6 28.25 1.04 -11.62
CA THR A 6 27.66 2.37 -11.56
C THR A 6 26.13 2.29 -11.54
N ILE A 7 25.44 3.35 -11.10
CA ILE A 7 23.98 3.39 -11.13
C ILE A 7 23.46 3.36 -12.57
N GLU A 8 24.22 3.93 -13.50
CA GLU A 8 23.97 3.89 -14.94
C GLU A 8 24.02 2.46 -15.50
N ASP A 9 25.02 1.67 -15.09
CA ASP A 9 25.14 0.26 -15.50
C ASP A 9 23.92 -0.55 -15.02
N ILE A 10 23.54 -0.36 -13.75
CA ILE A 10 22.39 -1.05 -13.14
C ILE A 10 21.10 -0.63 -13.86
N THR A 11 20.88 0.67 -14.06
CA THR A 11 19.67 1.20 -14.71
C THR A 11 19.54 0.67 -16.14
N THR A 12 20.66 0.58 -16.87
CA THR A 12 20.70 0.06 -18.24
C THR A 12 20.29 -1.41 -18.29
N GLU A 13 20.69 -2.23 -17.32
CA GLU A 13 20.23 -3.62 -17.21
C GLU A 13 18.73 -3.69 -16.88
N LEU A 14 18.26 -2.85 -15.96
CA LEU A 14 16.86 -2.85 -15.51
C LEU A 14 15.88 -2.45 -16.62
N ILE A 15 16.23 -1.47 -17.45
CA ILE A 15 15.37 -1.06 -18.58
C ILE A 15 15.21 -2.18 -19.60
N LYS A 16 16.18 -3.09 -19.73
CA LYS A 16 16.10 -4.23 -20.67
C LYS A 16 15.12 -5.33 -20.21
N LEU A 17 14.71 -5.33 -18.95
CA LEU A 17 13.76 -6.31 -18.44
C LEU A 17 12.36 -6.11 -19.05
N PRO A 18 11.56 -7.18 -19.16
CA PRO A 18 10.13 -7.07 -19.47
C PRO A 18 9.42 -6.11 -18.52
N LYS A 19 8.39 -5.42 -19.02
CA LYS A 19 7.63 -4.42 -18.23
C LYS A 19 7.15 -4.98 -16.88
N LYS A 20 6.69 -6.24 -16.85
CA LYS A 20 6.22 -6.91 -15.64
C LYS A 20 7.32 -6.98 -14.58
N ASP A 21 8.52 -7.39 -14.96
CA ASP A 21 9.64 -7.59 -14.04
C ASP A 21 10.20 -6.24 -13.55
N ARG A 22 10.18 -5.21 -14.40
CA ARG A 22 10.51 -3.83 -13.99
C ARG A 22 9.55 -3.31 -12.93
N LEU A 23 8.24 -3.57 -13.08
CA LEU A 23 7.23 -3.16 -12.11
C LEU A 23 7.36 -3.93 -10.79
N GLU A 24 7.66 -5.23 -10.85
CA GLU A 24 7.88 -6.02 -9.64
C GLU A 24 9.12 -5.55 -8.88
N LEU A 25 10.19 -5.17 -9.59
CA LEU A 25 11.38 -4.61 -8.96
C LEU A 25 11.11 -3.23 -8.34
N ALA A 26 10.41 -2.35 -9.06
CA ALA A 26 10.01 -1.04 -8.53
C ALA A 26 9.17 -1.19 -7.25
N ARG A 27 8.21 -2.12 -7.27
CA ARG A 27 7.44 -2.53 -6.09
C ARG A 27 8.38 -2.95 -4.97
N PHE A 28 9.25 -3.93 -5.21
CA PHE A 28 10.17 -4.45 -4.21
C PHE A 28 11.05 -3.37 -3.56
N LEU A 29 11.60 -2.44 -4.36
CA LEU A 29 12.42 -1.33 -3.87
C LEU A 29 11.62 -0.36 -3.00
N LEU A 30 10.38 -0.03 -3.37
CA LEU A 30 9.51 0.83 -2.55
C LEU A 30 9.18 0.21 -1.19
N PHE A 31 9.03 -1.11 -1.13
CA PHE A 31 8.76 -1.84 0.12
C PHE A 31 10.01 -2.17 0.94
N LEU A 32 11.21 -2.07 0.36
CA LEU A 32 12.47 -2.21 1.10
C LEU A 32 12.68 -1.03 2.05
N ASP A 33 12.50 0.20 1.55
CA ASP A 33 12.69 1.41 2.34
C ASP A 33 11.57 1.62 3.38
N ASN A 34 10.40 1.01 3.16
CA ASN A 34 9.29 1.04 4.11
C ASN A 34 9.49 0.13 5.34
N ARG A 35 10.61 -0.61 5.43
CA ARG A 35 11.02 -1.39 6.61
C ARG A 35 11.86 -0.58 7.59
N SER A 36 11.69 0.74 7.64
CA SER A 36 12.30 1.55 8.69
C SER A 36 11.74 1.15 10.06
N ILE A 37 12.54 1.36 11.11
CA ILE A 37 12.31 0.92 12.49
C ILE A 37 10.98 1.46 13.10
N ASP A 38 10.37 2.49 12.49
CA ASP A 38 9.06 3.04 12.88
C ASP A 38 7.85 2.28 12.32
N SER A 39 8.05 1.33 11.40
CA SER A 39 6.95 0.53 10.81
C SER A 39 6.22 -0.34 11.83
N ASN A 40 6.89 -0.82 12.88
CA ASN A 40 6.26 -1.65 13.90
C ASN A 40 5.14 -0.92 14.66
N ASP A 41 5.30 0.38 14.96
CA ASP A 41 4.28 1.12 15.71
C ASP A 41 3.05 1.41 14.84
N VAL A 42 3.29 1.69 13.55
CA VAL A 42 2.23 1.85 12.54
C VAL A 42 1.47 0.54 12.35
N ASP A 43 2.17 -0.57 12.14
CA ASP A 43 1.55 -1.89 11.95
C ASP A 43 0.74 -2.31 13.19
N LEU A 44 1.28 -2.10 14.39
CA LEU A 44 0.56 -2.39 15.65
C LEU A 44 -0.68 -1.50 15.84
N SER A 45 -0.59 -0.21 15.45
CA SER A 45 -1.71 0.71 15.50
C SER A 45 -2.83 0.31 14.54
N TRP A 46 -2.47 -0.13 13.32
CA TRP A 46 -3.41 -0.66 12.34
C TRP A 46 -4.07 -1.96 12.81
N GLU A 47 -3.29 -2.92 13.33
CA GLU A 47 -3.83 -4.17 13.84
C GLU A 47 -4.81 -3.96 15.00
N LYS A 48 -4.47 -3.03 15.92
CA LYS A 48 -5.37 -2.63 17.00
C LYS A 48 -6.67 -2.06 16.44
N GLU A 49 -6.59 -1.12 15.49
CA GLU A 49 -7.76 -0.50 14.89
C GLU A 49 -8.65 -1.52 14.17
N ILE A 50 -8.06 -2.40 13.35
CA ILE A 50 -8.79 -3.45 12.61
C ILE A 50 -9.51 -4.36 13.61
N THR A 51 -8.82 -4.81 14.66
CA THR A 51 -9.40 -5.66 15.70
C THR A 51 -10.57 -4.96 16.40
N GLU A 52 -10.43 -3.69 16.73
CA GLU A 52 -11.50 -2.89 17.35
C GLU A 52 -12.71 -2.74 16.41
N ARG A 53 -12.48 -2.50 15.12
CA ARG A 53 -13.54 -2.39 14.10
C ARG A 53 -14.28 -3.71 13.90
N VAL A 54 -13.57 -4.83 13.82
CA VAL A 54 -14.18 -6.18 13.73
C VAL A 54 -15.04 -6.44 14.97
N ARG A 55 -14.52 -6.19 16.16
CA ARG A 55 -15.27 -6.34 17.41
C ARG A 55 -16.52 -5.45 17.44
N ALA A 56 -16.43 -4.22 16.94
CA ALA A 56 -17.59 -3.33 16.88
C ALA A 56 -18.70 -3.89 15.96
N VAL A 57 -18.34 -4.54 14.86
CA VAL A 57 -19.29 -5.23 13.96
C VAL A 57 -19.92 -6.43 14.69
N GLU A 58 -19.10 -7.30 15.29
CA GLU A 58 -19.59 -8.49 16.02
C GLU A 58 -20.54 -8.13 17.17
N GLN A 59 -20.28 -7.01 17.85
CA GLN A 59 -21.11 -6.51 18.95
C GLN A 59 -22.32 -5.69 18.49
N GLY A 60 -22.54 -5.52 17.19
CA GLY A 60 -23.61 -4.67 16.65
C GLY A 60 -23.47 -3.18 16.98
N LYS A 61 -22.27 -2.73 17.35
CA LYS A 61 -21.94 -1.33 17.67
C LYS A 61 -21.45 -0.55 16.45
N ALA A 62 -21.03 -1.24 15.39
CA ALA A 62 -20.58 -0.61 14.17
C ALA A 62 -21.74 0.14 13.51
N THR A 63 -21.50 1.40 13.14
CA THR A 63 -22.43 2.19 12.35
C THR A 63 -22.08 2.07 10.87
N GLY A 64 -23.08 1.77 10.05
CA GLY A 64 -22.96 1.72 8.60
C GLY A 64 -23.73 2.86 7.94
N ILE A 65 -23.37 3.14 6.69
CA ILE A 65 -24.21 3.91 5.78
C ILE A 65 -24.85 2.95 4.78
N ASP A 66 -26.09 3.24 4.40
CA ASP A 66 -26.74 2.51 3.32
C ASP A 66 -25.92 2.61 2.03
N TYR A 67 -25.82 1.50 1.30
CA TYR A 67 -25.01 1.41 0.09
C TYR A 67 -25.43 2.42 -0.98
N ALA A 68 -26.74 2.57 -1.23
CA ALA A 68 -27.22 3.49 -2.25
C ALA A 68 -26.94 4.95 -1.85
N LYS A 69 -27.06 5.26 -0.55
CA LYS A 69 -26.66 6.58 -0.03
C LYS A 69 -25.16 6.83 -0.18
N ALA A 70 -24.33 5.84 0.10
CA ALA A 70 -22.88 5.93 -0.08
C ALA A 70 -22.51 6.20 -1.54
N MET A 71 -23.11 5.45 -2.47
CA MET A 71 -22.82 5.58 -3.90
C MET A 71 -23.24 6.93 -4.45
N LYS A 72 -24.44 7.40 -4.10
CA LYS A 72 -24.92 8.73 -4.48
C LYS A 72 -24.00 9.85 -3.98
N SER A 73 -23.43 9.71 -2.79
CA SER A 73 -22.45 10.68 -2.27
C SER A 73 -21.13 10.66 -3.03
N ILE A 74 -20.68 9.49 -3.50
CA ILE A 74 -19.47 9.35 -4.33
C ILE A 74 -19.72 9.98 -5.69
N GLU A 75 -20.81 9.60 -6.37
CA GLU A 75 -21.20 10.15 -7.67
C GLU A 75 -21.25 11.68 -7.62
N LYS A 76 -21.99 12.25 -6.66
CA LYS A 76 -22.07 13.71 -6.48
C LYS A 76 -20.72 14.40 -6.25
N ARG A 77 -19.77 13.73 -5.61
CA ARG A 77 -18.43 14.30 -5.32
C ARG A 77 -17.54 14.34 -6.57
N PHE A 78 -17.79 13.43 -7.51
CA PHE A 78 -16.96 13.25 -8.71
C PHE A 78 -17.69 13.53 -10.02
N GLU A 79 -18.95 13.96 -9.97
CA GLU A 79 -19.65 14.62 -11.07
C GLU A 79 -18.86 15.90 -11.45
N SER A 80 -18.21 15.85 -12.60
CA SER A 80 -17.54 16.99 -13.26
C SER A 80 -18.52 17.73 -14.16
#